data_AF-A0A354P9E3-F1
#
_entry.id   AF-A0A354P9E3-F1
#
_cell.length_a   1.000
_cell.length_b   1.000
_cell.length_c   1.000
_cell.angle_alpha   90.00
_cell.angle_beta   90.00
_cell.angle_gamma   90.00
#
_symmetry.space_group_name_H-M   'P 1'
#
loop_
_entity.id
_entity.type
_entity.pdbx_description
1 polymer ?
#
loop_
_entity_poly.entity_id
_entity_poly.type
_entity_poly.pdbx_seq_one_letter_code
_entity_poly.pdbx_strand_id
1 'polypeptide(L)'
;MAIPSKPIASVPNTTSVTFKSQPNPTEIIDKLEPKLQHARQLMAKGDYQKALTTLPSSNRDLEVRNVCAVCLMRMNRFEEAIDLLRPVTVNSSIHKMREDVPIHIRINFATALYFGGRPAGGLEALQEIGCEDHSAVKLVREHARHWVAQMSFIRRIDWRLNGIAPKKLPAPPSQSIGICVWELE
;
A
#
# COMPACT_ATOMS: atom_id res chain seq x y z
N MET A 1 51.75 -27.07 -34.57
CA MET A 1 50.50 -27.27 -33.79
C MET A 1 50.08 -25.92 -33.24
N ALA A 2 48.90 -25.46 -33.67
CA ALA A 2 48.36 -24.13 -33.42
C ALA A 2 47.42 -24.14 -32.21
N ILE A 3 47.46 -23.11 -31.37
CA ILE A 3 46.26 -22.56 -30.71
C ILE A 3 46.42 -21.03 -30.64
N PRO A 4 45.61 -20.23 -31.36
CA PRO A 4 45.56 -18.79 -31.21
C PRO A 4 44.69 -18.38 -30.02
N SER A 5 45.21 -17.47 -29.18
CA SER A 5 44.49 -16.81 -28.09
C SER A 5 43.57 -15.72 -28.65
N LYS A 6 42.25 -15.95 -28.58
CA LYS A 6 41.23 -14.94 -28.87
C LYS A 6 41.05 -14.00 -27.66
N PRO A 7 40.91 -12.67 -27.88
CA PRO A 7 40.48 -11.75 -26.84
C PRO A 7 38.98 -11.92 -26.57
N ILE A 8 38.60 -12.12 -25.31
CA ILE A 8 37.21 -12.15 -24.87
C ILE A 8 36.73 -10.69 -24.76
N ALA A 9 35.78 -10.35 -25.64
CA ALA A 9 35.09 -9.08 -25.64
C ALA A 9 34.34 -8.86 -24.32
N SER A 10 34.46 -7.64 -23.79
CA SER A 10 33.63 -7.10 -22.72
C SER A 10 32.15 -7.15 -23.11
N VAL A 11 31.32 -7.79 -22.29
CA VAL A 11 29.87 -7.75 -22.40
C VAL A 11 29.36 -6.59 -21.55
N PRO A 12 28.87 -5.47 -22.11
CA PRO A 12 27.92 -4.64 -21.42
C PRO A 12 26.54 -5.27 -21.62
N ASN A 13 25.75 -5.39 -20.55
CA ASN A 13 24.30 -5.23 -20.64
C ASN A 13 23.74 -5.07 -19.25
N THR A 14 23.78 -3.82 -18.81
CA THR A 14 22.83 -3.25 -17.86
C THR A 14 21.44 -3.38 -18.49
N THR A 15 20.70 -4.43 -18.15
CA THR A 15 19.27 -4.51 -18.45
C THR A 15 18.56 -3.49 -17.56
N SER A 16 18.44 -2.27 -18.05
CA SER A 16 17.53 -1.28 -17.51
C SER A 16 16.11 -1.85 -17.60
N VAL A 17 15.57 -2.29 -16.47
CA VAL A 17 14.17 -2.65 -16.33
C VAL A 17 13.34 -1.41 -16.65
N THR A 18 12.65 -1.43 -17.79
CA THR A 18 11.70 -0.41 -18.18
C THR A 18 10.53 -0.46 -17.20
N PHE A 19 10.56 0.38 -16.16
CA PHE A 19 9.39 0.68 -15.35
C PHE A 19 8.30 1.19 -16.30
N LYS A 20 7.20 0.42 -16.45
CA LYS A 20 6.01 0.92 -17.12
C LYS A 20 5.58 2.18 -16.39
N SER A 21 5.67 3.32 -17.07
CA SER A 21 5.19 4.61 -16.56
C SER A 21 3.76 4.43 -16.05
N GLN A 22 3.55 4.66 -14.76
CA GLN A 22 2.20 4.74 -14.21
C GLN A 22 1.45 5.87 -14.95
N PRO A 23 0.15 5.72 -15.23
CA PRO A 23 -0.64 6.80 -15.82
C PRO A 23 -0.58 8.05 -14.94
N ASN A 24 -0.50 9.23 -15.57
CA ASN A 24 -0.41 10.51 -14.90
C ASN A 24 -1.67 10.74 -14.02
N PRO A 25 -1.55 11.03 -12.71
CA PRO A 25 -2.69 11.22 -11.81
C PRO A 25 -3.76 12.18 -12.36
N THR A 26 -3.35 13.26 -13.02
CA THR A 26 -4.26 14.27 -13.60
C THR A 26 -5.12 13.71 -14.73
N GLU A 27 -4.59 12.83 -15.59
CA GLU A 27 -5.37 12.19 -16.66
C GLU A 27 -6.39 11.17 -16.10
N ILE A 28 -6.08 10.53 -14.98
CA ILE A 28 -7.01 9.64 -14.27
C ILE A 28 -8.13 10.46 -13.65
N ILE A 29 -7.81 11.62 -13.06
CA ILE A 29 -8.75 12.56 -12.43
C ILE A 29 -9.68 13.23 -13.44
N ASP A 30 -9.18 13.59 -14.63
CA ASP A 30 -10.00 14.22 -15.67
C ASP A 30 -10.94 13.23 -16.37
N LYS A 31 -10.59 11.94 -16.39
CA LYS A 31 -11.45 10.84 -16.84
C LYS A 31 -12.25 10.18 -15.71
N LEU A 32 -12.12 10.68 -14.49
CA LEU A 32 -12.66 10.06 -13.31
C LEU A 32 -14.20 10.03 -13.40
N GLU A 33 -14.77 8.83 -13.30
CA GLU A 33 -16.21 8.59 -13.35
C GLU A 33 -16.92 9.61 -12.43
N PRO A 34 -18.04 10.24 -12.83
CA PRO A 34 -18.73 11.27 -12.02
C PRO A 34 -19.03 10.83 -10.57
N LYS A 35 -19.10 9.51 -10.33
CA LYS A 35 -19.24 8.92 -8.99
C LYS A 35 -18.02 9.12 -8.10
N LEU A 36 -16.81 9.06 -8.64
CA LEU A 36 -15.57 9.29 -7.89
C LEU A 36 -15.43 10.77 -7.52
N GLN A 37 -15.86 11.68 -8.40
CA GLN A 37 -15.95 13.11 -8.06
C GLN A 37 -16.95 13.35 -6.92
N HIS A 38 -18.11 12.71 -6.97
CA HIS A 38 -19.08 12.78 -5.88
C HIS A 38 -18.56 12.19 -4.57
N ALA A 39 -17.89 11.03 -4.63
CA ALA A 39 -17.24 10.41 -3.48
C ALA A 39 -16.17 11.35 -2.89
N ARG A 40 -15.34 11.99 -3.71
CA ARG A 40 -14.36 13.00 -3.27
C ARG A 40 -15.02 14.14 -2.48
N GLN A 41 -16.15 14.67 -2.97
CA GLN A 41 -16.89 15.73 -2.28
C GLN A 41 -17.43 15.27 -0.92
N LEU A 42 -17.95 14.04 -0.84
CA LEU A 42 -18.43 13.47 0.43
C LEU A 42 -17.28 13.22 1.41
N MET A 43 -16.16 12.68 0.92
CA MET A 43 -14.95 12.46 1.73
C MET A 43 -14.37 13.77 2.26
N ALA A 44 -14.38 14.85 1.48
CA ALA A 44 -13.95 16.18 1.92
C ALA A 44 -14.81 16.73 3.08
N LYS A 45 -16.07 16.29 3.19
CA LYS A 45 -16.98 16.61 4.30
C LYS A 45 -16.86 15.65 5.49
N GLY A 46 -16.00 14.63 5.39
CA GLY A 46 -15.90 13.55 6.39
C GLY A 46 -17.02 12.50 6.30
N ASP A 47 -17.89 12.57 5.29
CA ASP A 47 -19.03 11.66 5.10
C ASP A 47 -18.60 10.34 4.41
N TYR A 48 -17.65 9.61 5.03
CA TYR A 48 -17.05 8.40 4.46
C TYR A 48 -18.06 7.27 4.21
N GLN A 49 -19.05 7.12 5.10
CA GLN A 49 -20.09 6.11 4.95
C GLN A 49 -20.97 6.40 3.73
N LYS A 50 -21.30 7.66 3.47
CA LYS A 50 -22.08 8.04 2.28
C LYS A 50 -21.24 7.83 1.01
N ALA A 51 -19.97 8.25 1.04
CA ALA A 51 -19.05 8.05 -0.08
C ALA A 51 -18.96 6.57 -0.47
N LEU A 52 -18.81 5.68 0.53
CA LEU A 52 -18.78 4.23 0.33
C LEU A 52 -20.08 3.71 -0.30
N THR A 53 -21.25 4.20 0.12
CA THR A 53 -22.54 3.76 -0.43
C THR A 53 -22.85 4.29 -1.83
N THR A 54 -22.23 5.40 -2.26
CA THR A 54 -22.43 5.93 -3.62
C THR A 54 -21.59 5.22 -4.67
N LEU A 55 -20.50 4.56 -4.25
CA LEU A 55 -19.64 3.83 -5.16
C LEU A 55 -20.23 2.47 -5.54
N PRO A 56 -20.05 2.03 -6.80
CA PRO A 56 -20.69 0.82 -7.30
C PRO A 56 -20.15 -0.44 -6.61
N SER A 57 -21.05 -1.30 -6.13
CA SER A 57 -20.69 -2.56 -5.46
C SER A 57 -19.90 -3.53 -6.35
N SER A 58 -20.01 -3.38 -7.68
CA SER A 58 -19.33 -4.27 -8.64
C SER A 58 -17.81 -4.11 -8.64
N ASN A 59 -17.26 -3.02 -8.06
CA ASN A 59 -15.85 -2.85 -7.70
C ASN A 59 -14.87 -3.41 -8.75
N ARG A 60 -15.11 -3.30 -10.06
CA ARG A 60 -14.18 -3.84 -11.07
C ARG A 60 -12.98 -2.93 -11.28
N ASP A 61 -13.19 -1.63 -11.08
CA ASP A 61 -12.18 -0.60 -11.18
C ASP A 61 -11.30 -0.55 -9.91
N LEU A 62 -9.98 -0.46 -10.11
CA LEU A 62 -9.01 -0.46 -9.01
C LEU A 62 -9.08 0.82 -8.18
N GLU A 63 -9.34 1.97 -8.79
CA GLU A 63 -9.45 3.24 -8.05
C GLU A 63 -10.76 3.32 -7.29
N VAL A 64 -11.86 2.81 -7.84
CA VAL A 64 -13.11 2.67 -7.08
C VAL A 64 -12.90 1.79 -5.85
N ARG A 65 -12.26 0.62 -6.00
CA ARG A 65 -11.90 -0.24 -4.85
C ARG A 65 -11.02 0.50 -3.85
N ASN A 66 -10.02 1.23 -4.35
CA ASN A 66 -9.09 1.96 -3.51
C ASN A 66 -9.81 3.02 -2.67
N VAL A 67 -10.68 3.83 -3.29
CA VAL A 67 -11.47 4.85 -2.59
C VAL A 67 -12.39 4.23 -1.54
N CYS A 68 -13.06 3.11 -1.89
CA CYS A 68 -13.84 2.33 -0.93
C CYS A 68 -12.98 1.88 0.27
N ALA A 69 -11.78 1.36 0.02
CA ALA A 69 -10.85 0.92 1.05
C ALA A 69 -10.37 2.09 1.94
N VAL A 70 -10.06 3.25 1.34
CA VAL A 70 -9.70 4.46 2.09
C VAL A 70 -10.86 4.93 2.98
N CYS A 71 -12.10 4.91 2.47
CA CYS A 71 -13.28 5.21 3.30
C CYS A 71 -13.39 4.26 4.50
N LEU A 72 -13.22 2.95 4.28
CA LEU A 72 -13.24 1.94 5.34
C LEU A 72 -12.12 2.19 6.37
N MET A 73 -10.89 2.46 5.93
CA MET A 73 -9.77 2.77 6.80
C MET A 73 -10.04 4.03 7.64
N ARG A 74 -10.55 5.12 7.04
CA ARG A 74 -10.88 6.37 7.77
C ARG A 74 -12.03 6.18 8.77
N MET A 75 -12.82 5.12 8.65
CA MET A 75 -13.81 4.67 9.62
C MET A 75 -13.28 3.61 10.61
N ASN A 76 -11.97 3.35 10.65
CA ASN A 76 -11.32 2.29 11.44
C ASN A 76 -11.78 0.85 11.12
N ARG A 77 -12.33 0.62 9.92
CA ARG A 77 -12.81 -0.69 9.44
C ARG A 77 -11.73 -1.38 8.61
N PHE A 78 -10.59 -1.66 9.26
CA PHE A 78 -9.37 -2.13 8.58
C PHE A 78 -9.49 -3.52 7.96
N GLU A 79 -10.11 -4.48 8.64
CA GLU A 79 -10.27 -5.84 8.11
C GLU A 79 -11.10 -5.83 6.81
N GLU A 80 -12.15 -5.01 6.73
CA GLU A 80 -12.94 -4.86 5.50
C GLU A 80 -12.13 -4.21 4.37
N ALA A 81 -11.25 -3.25 4.69
CA ALA A 81 -10.34 -2.67 3.71
C ALA A 81 -9.31 -3.70 3.20
N ILE A 82 -8.80 -4.55 4.09
CA ILE A 82 -7.91 -5.67 3.75
C ILE A 82 -8.61 -6.62 2.79
N ASP A 83 -9.83 -7.05 3.11
CA ASP A 83 -10.61 -7.98 2.28
C ASP A 83 -10.93 -7.41 0.90
N LEU A 84 -11.14 -6.10 0.80
CA LEU A 84 -11.40 -5.43 -0.45
C LEU A 84 -10.16 -5.32 -1.36
N LEU A 85 -8.98 -5.06 -0.78
CA LEU A 85 -7.74 -4.81 -1.51
C LEU A 85 -6.93 -6.09 -1.79
N ARG A 86 -6.94 -7.07 -0.89
CA ARG A 86 -6.15 -8.30 -1.00
C ARG A 86 -6.29 -9.00 -2.36
N PRO A 87 -7.49 -9.19 -2.94
CA PRO A 87 -7.65 -9.92 -4.20
C PRO A 87 -7.00 -9.21 -5.39
N VAL A 88 -6.78 -7.89 -5.29
CA VAL A 88 -6.14 -7.12 -6.37
C VAL A 88 -4.67 -6.88 -6.10
N THR A 89 -4.23 -6.77 -4.85
CA THR A 89 -2.84 -6.45 -4.49
C THR A 89 -1.93 -7.65 -4.35
N VAL A 90 -2.45 -8.85 -4.06
CA VAL A 90 -1.64 -10.05 -3.79
C VAL A 90 -1.84 -11.08 -4.89
N ASN A 91 -0.75 -11.67 -5.36
CA ASN A 91 -0.79 -12.84 -6.21
C ASN A 91 -1.05 -14.10 -5.36
N SER A 92 -2.20 -14.75 -5.55
CA SER A 92 -2.61 -15.92 -4.76
C SER A 92 -1.68 -17.13 -4.88
N SER A 93 -0.90 -17.25 -5.97
CA SER A 93 -0.02 -18.41 -6.20
C SER A 93 1.31 -18.29 -5.45
N ILE A 94 1.88 -17.07 -5.40
CA ILE A 94 3.22 -16.83 -4.85
C ILE A 94 3.22 -15.96 -3.59
N HIS A 95 2.04 -15.51 -3.12
CA HIS A 95 1.85 -14.66 -1.94
C HIS A 95 2.67 -13.35 -1.94
N LYS A 96 3.06 -12.87 -3.13
CA LYS A 96 3.77 -11.60 -3.31
C LYS A 96 2.84 -10.49 -3.79
N MET A 97 3.25 -9.25 -3.56
CA MET A 97 2.53 -8.10 -4.08
C MET A 97 2.64 -8.03 -5.60
N ARG A 98 1.53 -7.65 -6.23
CA ARG A 98 1.44 -7.45 -7.67
C ARG A 98 2.05 -6.11 -8.07
N GLU A 99 3.15 -6.14 -8.79
CA GLU A 99 3.86 -4.94 -9.26
C GLU A 99 3.06 -4.11 -10.27
N ASP A 100 2.10 -4.73 -10.98
CA ASP A 100 1.23 -4.06 -11.94
C ASP A 100 0.13 -3.21 -11.28
N VAL A 101 -0.05 -3.31 -9.96
CA VAL A 101 -1.00 -2.51 -9.21
C VAL A 101 -0.39 -1.15 -8.86
N PRO A 102 -1.14 -0.04 -9.05
CA PRO A 102 -0.67 1.28 -8.66
C PRO A 102 -0.12 1.35 -7.24
N ILE A 103 0.98 2.08 -7.09
CA ILE A 103 1.76 2.08 -5.85
C ILE A 103 0.95 2.54 -4.64
N HIS A 104 0.09 3.55 -4.79
CA HIS A 104 -0.74 4.08 -3.70
C HIS A 104 -1.75 3.04 -3.18
N ILE A 105 -2.28 2.19 -4.07
CA ILE A 105 -3.17 1.09 -3.69
C ILE A 105 -2.40 0.04 -2.88
N ARG A 106 -1.16 -0.28 -3.30
CA ARG A 106 -0.27 -1.18 -2.56
C ARG A 106 0.08 -0.63 -1.18
N ILE A 107 0.39 0.66 -1.08
CA ILE A 107 0.64 1.35 0.19
C ILE A 107 -0.60 1.31 1.09
N ASN A 108 -1.79 1.55 0.54
CA ASN A 108 -3.04 1.48 1.30
C ASN A 108 -3.32 0.08 1.83
N PHE A 109 -3.05 -0.96 1.04
CA PHE A 109 -3.16 -2.34 1.51
C PHE A 109 -2.18 -2.63 2.67
N ALA A 110 -0.92 -2.24 2.53
CA ALA A 110 0.08 -2.40 3.59
C ALA A 110 -0.30 -1.62 4.87
N THR A 111 -0.84 -0.42 4.71
CA THR A 111 -1.36 0.42 5.80
C THR A 111 -2.55 -0.24 6.49
N ALA A 112 -3.49 -0.80 5.72
CA ALA A 112 -4.63 -1.52 6.25
C ALA A 112 -4.22 -2.77 7.02
N LEU A 113 -3.26 -3.56 6.51
CA LEU A 113 -2.66 -4.69 7.24
C LEU A 113 -2.08 -4.24 8.58
N TYR A 114 -1.31 -3.15 8.58
CA TYR A 114 -0.62 -2.68 9.78
C TYR A 114 -1.59 -2.31 10.91
N PHE A 115 -2.57 -1.46 10.63
CA PHE A 115 -3.56 -1.01 11.62
C PHE A 115 -4.68 -2.03 11.86
N GLY A 116 -4.91 -2.95 10.91
CA GLY A 116 -5.86 -4.06 11.02
C GLY A 116 -5.36 -5.26 11.82
N GLY A 117 -4.31 -5.10 12.64
CA GLY A 117 -3.84 -6.15 13.53
C GLY A 117 -2.84 -7.14 12.92
N ARG A 118 -2.30 -6.83 11.74
CA ARG A 118 -1.25 -7.61 11.06
C ARG A 118 0.01 -6.77 10.85
N PRO A 119 0.61 -6.22 11.93
CA PRO A 119 1.71 -5.26 11.82
C PRO A 119 2.94 -5.82 11.12
N ALA A 120 3.25 -7.11 11.28
CA ALA A 120 4.38 -7.74 10.61
C ALA A 120 4.16 -7.77 9.09
N GLY A 121 3.01 -8.28 8.64
CA GLY A 121 2.66 -8.32 7.22
C GLY A 121 2.51 -6.93 6.60
N GLY A 122 2.02 -5.94 7.35
CA GLY A 122 1.98 -4.55 6.89
C GLY A 122 3.38 -3.97 6.66
N LEU A 123 4.33 -4.18 7.59
CA LEU A 123 5.70 -3.69 7.44
C LEU A 123 6.51 -4.45 6.38
N GLU A 124 6.28 -5.75 6.24
CA GLU A 124 6.86 -6.58 5.18
C GLU A 124 6.38 -6.09 3.80
N ALA A 125 5.08 -5.85 3.65
CA ALA A 125 4.52 -5.28 2.41
C ALA A 125 5.12 -3.90 2.09
N LEU A 126 5.32 -3.03 3.08
CA LEU A 126 6.02 -1.75 2.87
C LEU A 126 7.47 -1.92 2.44
N GLN A 127 8.17 -2.91 3.01
CA GLN A 127 9.54 -3.24 2.61
C GLN A 127 9.59 -3.77 1.17
N GLU A 128 8.63 -4.62 0.76
CA GLU A 128 8.52 -5.13 -0.62
C GLU A 128 8.24 -4.02 -1.63
N ILE A 129 7.43 -3.01 -1.26
CA ILE A 129 7.14 -1.86 -2.13
C ILE A 129 8.39 -1.01 -2.41
N GLY A 130 9.31 -0.89 -1.45
CA GLY A 130 10.60 -0.23 -1.64
C GLY A 130 10.58 1.30 -1.79
N CYS A 131 9.47 1.97 -1.45
CA CYS A 131 9.31 3.43 -1.58
C CYS A 131 9.39 4.16 -0.24
N GLU A 132 10.58 4.15 0.35
CA GLU A 132 10.86 4.73 1.68
C GLU A 132 10.57 6.23 1.77
N ASP A 133 10.63 6.95 0.65
CA ASP A 133 10.44 8.40 0.66
C ASP A 133 8.98 8.86 0.68
N HIS A 134 8.03 7.97 0.40
CA HIS A 134 6.63 8.30 0.34
C HIS A 134 6.08 8.67 1.73
N SER A 135 5.35 9.78 1.83
CA SER A 135 4.81 10.33 3.09
C SER A 135 4.02 9.32 3.92
N ALA A 136 3.07 8.60 3.30
CA ALA A 136 2.31 7.54 3.96
C ALA A 136 3.18 6.39 4.49
N VAL A 137 4.23 5.99 3.76
CA VAL A 137 5.19 4.96 4.21
C VAL A 137 5.93 5.45 5.44
N LYS A 138 6.43 6.69 5.40
CA LYS A 138 7.09 7.35 6.55
C LYS A 138 6.17 7.38 7.78
N LEU A 139 4.91 7.74 7.59
CA LEU A 139 3.90 7.78 8.66
C LEU A 139 3.72 6.40 9.32
N VAL A 140 3.52 5.34 8.53
CA VAL A 140 3.35 3.98 9.09
C VAL A 140 4.61 3.51 9.80
N ARG A 141 5.80 3.77 9.24
CA ARG A 141 7.08 3.41 9.87
C ARG A 141 7.35 4.20 11.15
N GLU A 142 6.94 5.46 11.21
CA GLU A 142 7.02 6.26 12.43
C GLU A 142 6.09 5.72 13.50
N HIS A 143 4.84 5.41 13.16
CA HIS A 143 3.90 4.73 14.06
C HIS A 143 4.48 3.42 14.59
N ALA A 144 5.09 2.62 13.71
CA ALA A 144 5.76 1.38 14.11
C ALA A 144 6.92 1.60 15.07
N ARG A 145 7.77 2.61 14.83
CA ARG A 145 8.86 2.96 15.74
C ARG A 145 8.33 3.36 17.12
N HIS A 146 7.31 4.21 17.19
CA HIS A 146 6.69 4.62 18.45
C HIS A 146 6.04 3.45 19.18
N TRP A 147 5.29 2.62 18.46
CA TRP A 147 4.64 1.44 19.04
C TRP A 147 5.66 0.43 19.59
N VAL A 148 6.74 0.14 18.86
CA VAL A 148 7.84 -0.72 19.33
C VAL A 148 8.56 -0.11 20.54
N ALA A 149 8.74 1.21 20.57
CA ALA A 149 9.34 1.90 21.72
C ALA A 149 8.49 1.76 23.00
N GLN A 150 7.18 1.58 22.90
CA GLN A 150 6.30 1.33 24.05
C GLN A 150 6.39 -0.10 24.60
N MET A 151 7.06 -1.03 23.91
CA MET A 151 7.19 -2.41 24.34
C MET A 151 8.32 -2.59 25.38
N SER A 152 8.19 -3.59 26.25
CA SER A 152 9.29 -4.03 27.12
C SER A 152 10.43 -4.64 26.30
N PHE A 153 11.65 -4.64 26.84
CA PHE A 153 12.85 -5.10 26.14
C PHE A 153 12.71 -6.51 25.56
N ILE A 154 12.21 -7.48 26.36
CA ILE A 154 11.99 -8.86 25.93
C ILE A 154 10.99 -8.91 24.76
N ARG A 155 9.93 -8.11 24.82
CA ARG A 155 8.93 -8.05 23.75
C ARG A 155 9.47 -7.43 22.47
N ARG A 156 10.37 -6.45 22.57
CA ARG A 156 11.06 -5.92 21.39
C ARG A 156 11.93 -6.97 20.71
N ILE A 157 12.61 -7.83 21.48
CA ILE A 157 13.40 -8.93 20.94
C ILE A 157 12.49 -9.96 20.27
N ASP A 158 11.45 -10.42 20.97
CA ASP A 158 10.47 -11.39 20.45
C ASP A 158 9.81 -10.90 19.15
N TRP A 159 9.42 -9.62 19.11
CA TRP A 159 8.93 -8.96 17.90
C TRP A 159 9.95 -8.97 16.76
N ARG A 160 11.20 -8.59 17.03
CA ARG A 160 12.25 -8.50 16.00
C ARG A 160 12.64 -9.85 15.41
N LEU A 161 12.61 -10.92 16.22
CA LEU A 161 13.04 -12.25 15.80
C LEU A 161 11.90 -13.09 15.24
N ASN A 162 10.72 -13.02 15.86
CA ASN A 162 9.61 -13.92 15.54
C ASN A 162 8.45 -13.22 14.81
N GLY A 163 8.45 -11.88 14.71
CA GLY A 163 7.34 -11.12 14.12
C GLY A 163 6.03 -11.21 14.93
N ILE A 164 6.10 -11.70 16.17
CA ILE A 164 4.92 -11.90 17.02
C ILE A 164 4.46 -10.56 17.57
N ALA A 165 3.29 -10.10 17.12
CA ALA A 165 2.69 -8.88 17.61
C ALA A 165 2.29 -9.01 19.10
N PRO A 166 2.61 -8.04 19.97
CA PRO A 166 2.08 -8.01 21.32
C PRO A 166 0.56 -7.83 21.33
N LYS A 167 -0.08 -8.19 22.45
CA LYS A 167 -1.55 -8.07 22.63
C LYS A 167 -2.09 -6.67 22.37
N LYS A 168 -1.32 -5.62 22.70
CA LYS A 168 -1.68 -4.23 22.41
C LYS A 168 -1.20 -3.87 21.00
N LEU A 169 -2.16 -3.83 20.08
CA LEU A 169 -1.94 -3.47 18.68
C LEU A 169 -1.64 -1.97 18.53
N PRO A 170 -0.98 -1.56 17.42
CA PRO A 170 -0.77 -0.16 17.13
C PRO A 170 -2.12 0.55 16.95
N ALA A 171 -2.30 1.68 17.65
CA ALA A 171 -3.48 2.50 17.47
C ALA A 171 -3.39 3.26 16.13
N PRO A 172 -4.51 3.40 15.39
CA PRO A 172 -4.58 4.27 14.23
C PRO A 172 -4.23 5.72 14.60
N PRO A 173 -3.56 6.49 13.71
CA PRO A 173 -3.37 7.93 13.90
C PRO A 173 -4.70 8.66 13.93
N SER A 174 -4.71 9.84 14.54
CA SER A 174 -5.80 10.81 14.43
C SER A 174 -5.86 11.49 13.06
N GLN A 175 -4.74 11.51 12.33
CA GLN A 175 -4.67 12.02 10.96
C GLN A 175 -5.35 11.07 9.97
N SER A 176 -5.90 11.62 8.88
CA SER A 176 -6.48 10.84 7.79
C SER A 176 -5.47 9.87 7.19
N ILE A 177 -5.83 8.59 7.17
CA ILE A 177 -5.06 7.51 6.56
C ILE A 177 -5.61 7.13 5.20
N GLY A 178 -4.75 6.50 4.40
CA GLY A 178 -5.08 6.05 3.06
C GLY A 178 -5.00 7.18 2.03
N ILE A 179 -4.49 6.83 0.86
CA ILE A 179 -4.22 7.74 -0.27
C ILE A 179 -5.23 7.50 -1.38
N CYS A 180 -5.96 8.53 -1.77
CA CYS A 180 -6.78 8.50 -2.98
C CYS A 180 -5.98 8.97 -4.19
N VAL A 181 -6.42 8.62 -5.40
CA VAL A 181 -5.75 9.01 -6.66
C VAL A 181 -5.62 10.52 -6.83
N TRP A 182 -6.54 11.30 -6.28
CA TRP A 182 -6.52 12.77 -6.29
C TRP A 182 -5.66 13.41 -5.20
N GLU A 183 -4.94 12.61 -4.41
CA GLU A 183 -4.02 13.07 -3.36
C GLU A 183 -2.55 12.79 -3.76
N LEU A 184 -2.29 12.41 -5.02
CA LEU A 184 -0.97 12.04 -5.56
C LEU A 184 -0.14 13.22 -6.12
N GLU A 185 -0.43 14.44 -5.68
CA GLU A 185 0.27 15.66 -6.11
C GLU A 185 1.70 15.80 -5.55
#